data_AF-A0A7V2SYN9-F1
#
_entry.id   AF-A0A7V2SYN9-F1
#
_cell.length_a   1.000
_cell.length_b   1.000
_cell.length_c   1.000
_cell.angle_alpha   90.00
_cell.angle_beta   90.00
_cell.angle_gamma   90.00
#
_symmetry.space_group_name_H-M   'P 1'
#
loop_
_entity.id
_entity.type
_entity.pdbx_description
1 polymer ?
#
loop_
_entity_poly.entity_id
_entity_poly.type
_entity_poly.pdbx_seq_one_letter_code
_entity_poly.pdbx_strand_id
1 'polypeptide(L)'
;LPVALAMSNMLKELYQNPEMGFISQESWFGRTTLMVQYWKSFEHLEAYAKNREANHLPAWTAFNKKVSNNGDVGIWHETYIIKKGHSECVYNNMPAFGLAKVGHHIEVTKANRSARQRISR
;
A
#
# COMPACT_ATOMS: atom_id res chain seq x y z
N LEU A 1 -12.82 -9.11 14.17
CA LEU A 1 -12.65 -10.27 13.25
C LEU A 1 -13.24 -10.08 11.84
N PRO A 2 -14.41 -9.45 11.60
CA PRO A 2 -14.97 -9.33 10.24
C PRO A 2 -14.10 -8.56 9.24
N VAL A 3 -13.41 -7.49 9.67
CA VAL A 3 -12.62 -6.61 8.80
C VAL A 3 -11.28 -7.22 8.40
N ALA A 4 -10.62 -7.92 9.33
CA ALA A 4 -9.33 -8.56 9.07
C ALA A 4 -9.44 -9.67 8.00
N LEU A 5 -10.51 -10.47 8.03
CA LEU A 5 -10.77 -11.52 7.03
C LEU A 5 -11.04 -10.95 5.64
N ALA A 6 -11.74 -9.82 5.54
CA ALA A 6 -12.00 -9.17 4.25
C ALA A 6 -10.70 -8.72 3.57
N MET A 7 -9.75 -8.19 4.35
CA MET A 7 -8.47 -7.72 3.82
C MET A 7 -7.60 -8.86 3.27
N SER A 8 -7.58 -10.02 3.92
CA SER A 8 -6.83 -11.18 3.39
C SER A 8 -7.34 -11.63 2.02
N ASN A 9 -8.65 -11.61 1.79
CA ASN A 9 -9.24 -11.97 0.48
C ASN A 9 -8.91 -10.92 -0.59
N MET A 10 -8.99 -9.63 -0.25
CA MET A 10 -8.59 -8.54 -1.15
C MET A 10 -7.12 -8.67 -1.57
N LEU A 11 -6.21 -8.89 -0.63
CA LEU A 11 -4.80 -9.07 -0.94
C LEU A 11 -4.56 -10.30 -1.82
N LYS A 12 -5.22 -11.42 -1.54
CA LYS A 12 -5.11 -12.62 -2.37
C LYS A 12 -5.52 -12.36 -3.82
N GLU A 13 -6.67 -11.71 -4.01
CA GLU A 13 -7.14 -11.28 -5.34
C GLU A 13 -6.11 -10.38 -6.03
N LEU A 14 -5.61 -9.36 -5.34
CA LEU A 14 -4.65 -8.41 -5.92
C LEU A 14 -3.32 -9.08 -6.31
N TYR A 15 -2.81 -10.02 -5.51
CA TYR A 15 -1.61 -10.78 -5.86
C TYR A 15 -1.84 -11.77 -7.00
N GLN A 16 -3.05 -12.29 -7.16
CA GLN A 16 -3.40 -13.22 -8.25
C GLN A 16 -3.68 -12.51 -9.58
N ASN A 17 -3.97 -11.20 -9.55
CA ASN A 17 -4.39 -10.40 -10.70
C ASN A 17 -3.47 -9.15 -10.86
N PRO A 18 -2.19 -9.34 -11.26
CA PRO A 18 -1.19 -8.26 -11.32
C PRO A 18 -1.51 -7.14 -12.33
N GLU A 19 -2.43 -7.39 -13.26
CA GLU A 19 -3.00 -6.40 -14.18
C GLU A 19 -3.85 -5.34 -13.47
N MET A 20 -4.38 -5.63 -12.28
CA MET A 20 -5.08 -4.66 -11.43
C MET A 20 -4.13 -3.58 -10.88
N GLY A 21 -2.82 -3.73 -11.06
CA GLY A 21 -1.83 -2.69 -10.79
C GLY A 21 -1.37 -2.57 -9.35
N PHE A 22 -1.79 -3.46 -8.47
CA PHE A 22 -1.16 -3.66 -7.17
C PHE A 22 0.25 -4.25 -7.35
N ILE A 23 1.22 -3.77 -6.56
CA ILE A 23 2.61 -4.20 -6.63
C ILE A 23 2.98 -5.00 -5.38
N SER A 24 2.77 -4.41 -4.20
CA SER A 24 3.09 -5.04 -2.92
C SER A 24 2.41 -4.33 -1.76
N GLN A 25 2.48 -4.94 -0.58
CA GLN A 25 2.06 -4.33 0.68
C GLN A 25 3.02 -4.64 1.82
N GLU A 26 2.95 -3.83 2.86
CA GLU A 26 3.50 -4.09 4.19
C GLU A 26 2.41 -3.89 5.24
N SER A 27 2.39 -4.73 6.27
CA SER A 27 1.36 -4.71 7.31
C SER A 27 1.98 -4.70 8.71
N TRP A 28 1.41 -3.88 9.60
CA TRP A 28 1.72 -3.85 11.03
C TRP A 28 0.46 -4.06 11.83
N PHE A 29 0.53 -4.93 12.82
CA PHE A 29 -0.60 -5.29 13.66
C PHE A 29 -0.40 -4.77 15.09
N GLY A 30 -1.47 -4.24 15.66
CA GLY A 30 -1.51 -3.70 17.03
C GLY A 30 -2.93 -3.25 17.36
N ARG A 31 -3.09 -2.36 18.35
CA ARG A 31 -4.38 -1.67 18.57
C ARG A 31 -4.81 -0.90 17.33
N THR A 32 -3.84 -0.28 16.67
CA THR A 32 -3.99 0.39 15.38
C THR A 32 -3.24 -0.43 14.34
N THR A 33 -3.96 -0.97 13.36
CA THR A 33 -3.37 -1.74 12.25
C THR A 33 -3.07 -0.80 11.10
N LEU A 34 -1.86 -0.88 10.54
CA LEU A 34 -1.45 -0.10 9.37
C LEU A 34 -1.15 -1.05 8.21
N MET A 35 -1.65 -0.70 7.03
CA MET A 35 -1.22 -1.32 5.78
C MET A 35 -0.72 -0.25 4.82
N VAL A 36 0.52 -0.40 4.37
CA VAL A 36 1.09 0.41 3.30
C VAL A 36 1.01 -0.41 2.02
N GLN A 37 0.40 0.15 0.97
CA GLN A 37 0.24 -0.51 -0.32
C GLN A 37 0.95 0.29 -1.40
N TYR A 38 1.57 -0.42 -2.34
CA TYR A 38 2.24 0.17 -3.50
C TYR A 38 1.48 -0.20 -4.76
N TRP A 39 1.18 0.81 -5.56
CA TRP A 39 0.38 0.70 -6.78
C TRP A 39 1.13 1.30 -7.97
N LYS A 40 0.91 0.73 -9.15
CA LYS A 40 1.49 1.24 -10.41
C LYS A 40 1.05 2.67 -10.69
N SER A 41 -0.20 3.01 -10.38
CA SER A 41 -0.73 4.36 -10.50
C SER A 41 -1.98 4.55 -9.63
N PHE A 42 -2.41 5.80 -9.47
CA PHE A 42 -3.65 6.11 -8.76
C PHE A 42 -4.87 5.56 -9.48
N GLU A 43 -4.87 5.57 -10.81
CA GLU A 43 -5.99 5.08 -11.64
C GLU A 43 -6.23 3.59 -11.42
N HIS A 44 -5.17 2.79 -11.25
CA HIS A 44 -5.29 1.36 -10.94
C HIS A 44 -5.91 1.16 -9.54
N LEU A 45 -5.43 1.90 -8.54
CA LEU A 45 -5.99 1.87 -7.19
C LEU A 45 -7.47 2.27 -7.19
N GLU A 46 -7.81 3.37 -7.86
CA GLU A 46 -9.18 3.88 -7.94
C GLU A 46 -10.11 2.92 -8.68
N ALA A 47 -9.65 2.34 -9.79
CA ALA A 47 -10.40 1.36 -10.56
C ALA A 47 -10.71 0.12 -9.71
N TYR A 48 -9.72 -0.41 -8.97
CA TYR A 48 -9.94 -1.52 -8.05
C TYR A 48 -10.94 -1.16 -6.96
N ALA A 49 -10.77 0.01 -6.32
CA ALA A 49 -11.62 0.44 -5.22
C ALA A 49 -13.09 0.59 -5.61
N LYS A 50 -13.37 0.98 -6.87
CA LYS A 50 -14.72 1.18 -7.42
C LYS A 50 -15.29 -0.04 -8.16
N ASN A 51 -14.49 -1.09 -8.39
CA ASN A 51 -14.93 -2.26 -9.12
C ASN A 51 -15.98 -3.05 -8.31
N ARG A 52 -17.15 -3.24 -8.90
CA ARG A 52 -18.29 -3.96 -8.29
C ARG A 52 -18.06 -5.46 -8.20
N GLU A 53 -17.26 -6.00 -9.10
CA GLU A 53 -16.94 -7.42 -9.19
C GLU A 53 -15.70 -7.80 -8.36
N ALA A 54 -14.92 -6.81 -7.91
CA ALA A 54 -13.76 -7.03 -7.05
C ALA A 54 -14.16 -7.09 -5.57
N ASN A 55 -13.30 -7.66 -4.73
CA ASN A 55 -13.62 -7.88 -3.32
C ASN A 55 -13.76 -6.59 -2.49
N HIS A 56 -13.17 -5.47 -2.93
CA HIS A 56 -13.12 -4.23 -2.15
C HIS A 56 -14.50 -3.62 -1.89
N LEU A 57 -15.27 -3.32 -2.95
CA LEU A 57 -16.53 -2.59 -2.80
C LEU A 57 -17.61 -3.37 -2.01
N PRO A 58 -17.78 -4.70 -2.19
CA PRO A 58 -18.66 -5.50 -1.35
C PRO A 58 -18.23 -5.51 0.12
N ALA A 59 -16.93 -5.65 0.40
CA ALA A 59 -16.39 -5.61 1.75
C ALA A 59 -16.63 -4.25 2.42
N TRP A 60 -16.41 -3.16 1.70
CA TRP A 60 -16.68 -1.79 2.16
C TRP A 60 -18.16 -1.57 2.47
N THR A 61 -19.04 -2.07 1.60
CA THR A 61 -20.49 -2.01 1.81
C THR A 61 -20.91 -2.77 3.07
N ALA A 62 -20.36 -3.98 3.28
CA ALA A 62 -20.63 -4.78 4.47
C ALA A 62 -20.09 -4.13 5.76
N PHE A 63 -18.92 -3.49 5.70
CA PHE A 63 -18.36 -2.72 6.80
C PHE A 63 -19.27 -1.55 7.19
N ASN A 64 -19.68 -0.73 6.21
CA ASN A 64 -20.54 0.43 6.44
C ASN A 64 -21.90 0.05 7.02
N LYS A 65 -22.47 -1.10 6.63
CA LYS A 65 -23.73 -1.59 7.21
C LYS A 65 -23.59 -2.02 8.68
N LYS A 66 -22.42 -2.50 9.09
CA LYS A 66 -22.19 -3.05 10.44
C LYS A 66 -21.69 -2.02 11.43
N VAL A 67 -20.79 -1.14 11.00
CA VAL A 67 -20.10 -0.19 11.87
C VAL A 67 -20.64 1.22 11.64
N SER A 68 -20.67 1.69 10.39
CA SER A 68 -21.07 3.06 10.06
C SER A 68 -20.43 4.07 11.04
N ASN A 69 -21.25 4.92 11.68
CA ASN A 69 -20.85 5.91 12.67
C ASN A 69 -21.08 5.45 14.12
N ASN A 70 -21.09 4.15 14.39
CA ASN A 70 -21.36 3.63 15.74
C ASN A 70 -20.19 3.80 16.73
N GLY A 71 -19.00 4.15 16.23
CA GLY A 71 -17.80 4.43 17.05
C GLY A 71 -16.94 3.22 17.42
N ASP A 72 -17.32 2.00 17.03
CA ASP A 72 -16.61 0.78 17.44
C ASP A 72 -15.26 0.60 16.73
N VAL A 73 -15.20 0.95 15.43
CA VAL A 73 -14.01 0.79 14.59
C VAL A 73 -13.82 2.00 13.67
N GLY A 74 -12.69 2.69 13.83
CA GLY A 74 -12.28 3.77 12.93
C GLY A 74 -11.47 3.27 11.73
N ILE A 75 -11.59 3.96 10.59
CA ILE A 75 -10.80 3.72 9.38
C ILE A 75 -10.28 5.06 8.88
N TRP A 76 -9.05 5.06 8.36
CA TRP A 76 -8.46 6.17 7.63
C TRP A 76 -7.70 5.62 6.42
N HIS A 77 -7.46 6.49 5.44
CA HIS A 77 -6.56 6.21 4.32
C HIS A 77 -5.84 7.50 3.91
N GLU A 78 -4.60 7.36 3.46
CA GLU A 78 -3.82 8.46 2.90
C GLU A 78 -3.20 7.97 1.60
N THR A 79 -3.42 8.71 0.52
CA THR A 79 -2.94 8.34 -0.81
C THR A 79 -1.95 9.39 -1.28
N TYR A 80 -0.72 8.96 -1.57
CA TYR A 80 0.36 9.84 -2.03
C TYR A 80 0.77 9.46 -3.45
N ILE A 81 0.63 10.42 -4.39
CA ILE A 81 1.17 10.27 -5.75
C ILE A 81 2.61 10.79 -5.74
N ILE A 82 3.56 9.87 -5.84
CA ILE A 82 5.00 10.19 -5.84
C ILE A 82 5.51 10.18 -7.28
N LYS A 83 5.98 11.33 -7.76
CA LYS A 83 6.64 11.42 -9.08
C LYS A 83 8.01 10.75 -9.04
N LYS A 84 8.49 10.28 -10.19
CA LYS A 84 9.88 9.79 -10.33
C LYS A 84 10.86 10.86 -9.81
N GLY A 85 11.80 10.46 -8.98
CA GLY A 85 12.78 11.36 -8.34
C GLY A 85 12.29 12.05 -7.07
N HIS A 86 11.00 11.99 -6.74
CA HIS A 86 10.43 12.68 -5.56
C HIS A 86 10.34 11.79 -4.31
N SER A 87 11.18 10.76 -4.24
CA SER A 87 11.32 9.89 -3.07
C SER A 87 12.76 9.42 -2.95
N GLU A 88 13.23 9.29 -1.71
CA GLU A 88 14.49 8.61 -1.40
C GLU A 88 14.28 7.62 -0.26
N CYS A 89 15.03 6.51 -0.29
CA CYS A 89 15.01 5.51 0.76
C CYS A 89 16.40 4.88 0.88
N VAL A 90 16.73 4.40 2.08
CA VAL A 90 17.97 3.68 2.37
C VAL A 90 17.61 2.48 3.24
N TYR A 91 18.23 1.35 2.92
CA TYR A 91 18.08 0.11 3.66
C TYR A 91 19.48 -0.37 4.06
N ASN A 92 19.64 -0.80 5.31
CA ASN A 92 20.89 -1.35 5.83
C ASN A 92 20.56 -2.57 6.69
N ASN A 93 21.17 -3.72 6.42
CA ASN A 93 20.92 -4.99 7.11
C ASN A 93 19.43 -5.37 7.22
N MET A 94 18.65 -5.08 6.17
CA MET A 94 17.23 -5.38 6.08
C MET A 94 16.94 -6.16 4.79
N PRO A 95 15.98 -7.12 4.79
CA PRO A 95 15.46 -7.67 3.55
C PRO A 95 14.79 -6.57 2.71
N ALA A 96 14.56 -6.85 1.43
CA ALA A 96 13.80 -5.94 0.58
C ALA A 96 12.42 -5.69 1.19
N PHE A 97 12.13 -4.42 1.48
CA PHE A 97 10.97 -3.97 2.24
C PHE A 97 10.48 -2.63 1.68
N GLY A 98 9.17 -2.39 1.67
CA GLY A 98 8.61 -1.10 1.26
C GLY A 98 9.01 -0.70 -0.16
N LEU A 99 9.56 0.50 -0.35
CA LEU A 99 10.00 0.97 -1.67
C LEU A 99 11.10 0.09 -2.29
N ALA A 100 11.87 -0.65 -1.49
CA ALA A 100 12.86 -1.61 -2.00
C ALA A 100 12.21 -2.86 -2.64
N LYS A 101 10.92 -3.15 -2.40
CA LYS A 101 10.21 -4.22 -3.12
C LYS A 101 9.67 -3.78 -4.48
N VAL A 102 9.53 -2.47 -4.71
CA VAL A 102 8.83 -1.92 -5.89
C VAL A 102 9.72 -1.11 -6.81
N GLY A 103 10.96 -0.85 -6.40
CA GLY A 103 11.97 -0.13 -7.17
C GLY A 103 13.28 -0.90 -7.32
N HIS A 104 14.25 -0.24 -7.95
CA HIS A 104 15.59 -0.79 -8.14
C HIS A 104 16.51 -0.42 -6.97
N HIS A 105 17.36 -1.36 -6.58
CA HIS A 105 18.39 -1.15 -5.55
C HIS A 105 19.63 -0.54 -6.17
N ILE A 106 20.20 0.46 -5.50
CA ILE A 106 21.43 1.13 -5.93
C ILE A 106 22.35 1.21 -4.72
N GLU A 107 23.60 0.82 -4.91
CA GLU A 107 24.61 0.91 -3.86
C GLU A 107 24.81 2.37 -3.40
N VAL A 108 24.99 2.53 -2.09
CA VAL A 108 25.38 3.81 -1.50
C VAL A 108 26.88 3.97 -1.63
N THR A 109 27.28 4.96 -2.42
CA THR A 109 28.66 5.39 -2.68
C THR A 109 28.86 6.83 -2.21
N LYS A 110 30.07 7.37 -2.38
CA LYS A 110 30.35 8.80 -2.07
C LYS A 110 29.45 9.77 -2.85
N ALA A 111 28.96 9.38 -4.04
CA ALA A 111 28.13 10.23 -4.90
C ALA A 111 26.65 10.33 -4.48
N ASN A 112 26.17 9.46 -3.59
CA ASN A 112 24.77 9.40 -3.13
C ASN A 112 24.63 9.08 -1.63
N ARG A 113 25.65 9.45 -0.84
CA ARG A 113 25.68 9.16 0.60
C ARG A 113 24.63 9.92 1.40
N SER A 114 24.23 11.13 0.96
CA SER A 114 23.22 11.93 1.67
C SER A 114 21.82 11.80 1.05
N ALA A 115 20.79 12.01 1.88
CA ALA A 115 19.39 12.03 1.42
C ALA A 115 19.19 13.06 0.31
N ARG A 116 19.78 14.25 0.45
CA ARG A 116 19.73 15.30 -0.58
C ARG A 116 20.31 14.84 -1.91
N GLN A 117 21.43 14.12 -1.89
CA GLN A 117 22.02 13.58 -3.14
C GLN A 117 21.18 12.48 -3.77
N ARG A 118 20.39 11.72 -3.00
CA ARG A 118 19.51 10.67 -3.53
C ARG A 118 18.20 11.22 -4.09
N ILE A 119 17.59 12.19 -3.41
CA ILE A 119 16.30 12.76 -3.84
C ILE A 119 16.44 13.77 -5.00
N SER A 120 17.64 14.25 -5.28
CA SER A 120 17.91 15.17 -6.39
C SER A 120 18.42 14.49 -7.66
N ARG A 121 18.25 13.16 -7.78
CA ARG A 121 18.65 12.37 -8.96
C ARG A 121 17.56 12.27 -10.01
#